data_AF-A0A526YUS2-F1
#
_entry.id   AF-A0A526YUS2-F1
#
_cell.length_a   1.000
_cell.length_b   1.000
_cell.length_c   1.000
_cell.angle_alpha   90.00
_cell.angle_beta   90.00
_cell.angle_gamma   90.00
#
_symmetry.space_group_name_H-M   'P 1'
#
loop_
_entity.id
_entity.type
_entity.pdbx_description
1 polymer ?
#
loop_
_entity_poly.entity_id
_entity_poly.type
_entity_poly.pdbx_seq_one_letter_code
_entity_poly.pdbx_strand_id
1 'polypeptide(L)'
;DDCRQLMALYQDRSRASHDVREIAAAHVTAIEEKVRELQSMRSTLQKLIHACHGDDRPDCPILDDIAGAVLPSGKVVPAQV
;
A
#
# COMPACT_ATOMS: atom_id res chain seq x y z
N ASP A 1 -1.30 18.48 7.37
CA ASP A 1 -1.05 19.26 8.60
C ASP A 1 0.36 19.14 9.16
N ASP A 2 1.06 18.01 9.00
CA ASP A 2 2.38 17.73 9.59
C ASP A 2 3.45 18.82 9.37
N CYS A 3 3.51 19.43 8.18
CA CYS A 3 4.44 20.53 7.91
C CYS A 3 4.21 21.75 8.82
N ARG A 4 2.97 22.03 9.22
CA ARG A 4 2.64 23.17 10.08
C ARG A 4 3.06 22.90 11.52
N GLN A 5 2.92 21.66 11.99
CA GLN A 5 3.29 21.24 13.33
C GLN A 5 4.82 21.24 13.51
N LEU A 6 5.56 20.76 12.50
CA LEU A 6 7.03 20.84 12.48
C LEU A 6 7.55 22.29 12.43
N MET A 7 6.87 23.18 11.70
CA MET A 7 7.21 24.61 11.65
C MET A 7 6.98 25.32 12.98
N ALA A 8 5.90 24.98 13.70
CA ALA A 8 5.62 25.51 15.03
C ALA A 8 6.68 25.07 16.05
N LEU A 9 7.07 23.79 16.01
CA LEU A 9 8.18 23.29 16.82
C LEU A 9 9.47 23.98 16.47
N TYR A 10 9.83 24.12 15.19
CA TYR A 10 11.07 24.78 14.79
C TYR A 10 11.19 26.23 15.30
N GLN A 11 10.08 26.96 15.34
CA GLN A 11 10.04 28.37 15.76
C GLN A 11 10.09 28.58 17.28
N ASP A 12 9.68 27.59 18.08
CA ASP A 12 9.76 27.70 19.54
C ASP A 12 11.19 27.44 20.04
N ARG A 13 11.93 28.52 20.32
CA ARG A 13 13.32 28.47 20.82
C ARG A 13 13.44 28.01 22.28
N SER A 14 12.33 27.93 23.01
CA SER A 14 12.27 27.52 24.43
C SER A 14 11.88 26.06 24.65
N ARG A 15 11.55 25.34 23.57
CA ARG A 15 11.08 23.96 23.61
C ARG A 15 12.07 23.00 24.27
N ALA A 16 11.55 22.09 25.08
CA ALA A 16 12.34 20.97 25.59
C ALA A 16 12.61 19.97 24.44
N SER A 17 13.82 19.43 24.38
CA SER A 17 14.18 18.39 23.39
C SER A 17 13.36 17.10 23.58
N HIS A 18 12.78 16.90 24.75
CA HIS A 18 11.84 15.82 25.06
C HIS A 18 10.60 15.86 24.15
N ASP A 19 9.94 17.01 24.04
CA ASP A 19 8.70 17.15 23.29
C ASP A 19 8.93 16.95 21.79
N VAL A 20 10.07 17.42 21.29
CA VAL A 20 10.50 17.19 19.89
C VAL A 20 10.73 15.70 19.63
N ARG A 21 11.33 14.99 20.59
CA ARG A 21 11.57 13.54 20.49
C ARG A 21 10.26 12.76 20.45
N GLU A 22 9.28 13.10 21.28
CA GLU A 22 7.98 12.43 21.29
C GLU A 22 7.24 12.61 19.97
N ILE A 23 7.24 13.81 19.41
CA ILE A 23 6.59 14.08 18.12
C ILE A 23 7.30 13.34 16.98
N ALA A 24 8.63 13.36 16.95
CA ALA A 24 9.38 12.58 15.98
C ALA A 24 9.10 11.07 16.09
N ALA A 25 9.00 10.54 17.32
CA ALA A 25 8.65 9.14 17.54
C ALA A 25 7.24 8.80 17.04
N ALA A 26 6.26 9.67 17.28
CA ALA A 26 4.90 9.49 16.77
C ALA A 26 4.86 9.44 15.24
N HIS A 27 5.62 10.31 14.56
CA HIS A 27 5.73 10.27 13.10
C HIS A 27 6.40 8.99 12.59
N VAL A 28 7.44 8.49 13.28
CA VAL A 28 8.05 7.20 12.92
C VAL A 28 7.01 6.08 13.01
N THR A 29 6.22 6.03 14.09
CA THR A 29 5.14 5.04 14.23
C THR A 29 4.12 5.13 13.09
N ALA A 30 3.69 6.34 12.70
CA ALA A 30 2.77 6.52 11.59
C ALA A 30 3.36 6.06 10.24
N ILE A 31 4.66 6.30 10.02
CA ILE A 31 5.38 5.81 8.83
C ILE A 31 5.42 4.27 8.83
N GLU A 32 5.73 3.65 9.97
CA GLU A 32 5.78 2.19 10.09
C GLU A 32 4.41 1.53 9.85
N GLU A 33 3.33 2.17 10.29
CA GLU A 33 1.96 1.76 9.97
C GLU A 33 1.71 1.81 8.47
N LYS A 34 2.09 2.92 7.82
CA LYS A 34 1.91 3.06 6.38
C LYS A 34 2.74 2.06 5.59
N VAL A 35 3.96 1.77 6.04
CA VAL A 35 4.81 0.74 5.44
C VAL A 35 4.16 -0.63 5.54
N ARG A 36 3.56 -0.98 6.69
CA ARG A 36 2.84 -2.25 6.86
C ARG A 36 1.67 -2.39 5.88
N GLU A 37 0.87 -1.34 5.71
CA GLU A 37 -0.22 -1.32 4.72
C GLU A 37 0.30 -1.53 3.30
N LEU A 38 1.31 -0.76 2.90
CA LEU A 38 1.89 -0.83 1.57
C LEU A 38 2.56 -2.19 1.30
N GLN A 39 3.18 -2.79 2.31
CA GLN A 39 3.74 -4.14 2.23
C GLN A 39 2.65 -5.19 1.97
N SER A 40 1.50 -5.06 2.65
CA SER A 40 0.35 -5.96 2.44
C SER A 40 -0.22 -5.85 1.01
N MET A 41 -0.41 -4.60 0.53
CA MET A 41 -0.83 -4.34 -0.84
C MET A 41 0.16 -4.91 -1.86
N ARG A 42 1.47 -4.68 -1.63
CA ARG A 42 2.54 -5.23 -2.46
C ARG A 42 2.49 -6.75 -2.50
N SER A 43 2.35 -7.43 -1.36
CA SER A 43 2.27 -8.88 -1.32
C SER A 43 1.08 -9.44 -2.10
N THR A 44 -0.06 -8.73 -2.10
CA THR A 44 -1.22 -9.10 -2.91
C THR A 44 -0.91 -8.96 -4.40
N LEU A 45 -0.40 -7.80 -4.83
CA LEU A 45 0.00 -7.57 -6.22
C LEU A 45 1.06 -8.56 -6.69
N GLN A 46 2.03 -8.92 -5.85
CA GLN A 46 3.05 -9.92 -6.19
C GLN A 46 2.46 -11.30 -6.49
N LYS A 47 1.42 -11.72 -5.75
CA LYS A 47 0.72 -12.98 -6.04
C LYS A 47 0.02 -12.93 -7.39
N LEU A 48 -0.65 -11.82 -7.71
CA LEU A 48 -1.35 -11.64 -8.98
C LEU A 48 -0.37 -11.61 -10.16
N ILE A 49 0.77 -10.93 -10.00
CA ILE A 49 1.84 -10.92 -11.00
C ILE A 49 2.37 -12.33 -11.23
N HIS A 50 2.60 -13.12 -10.17
CA HIS A 50 3.08 -14.49 -10.31
C HIS A 50 2.05 -15.42 -11.00
N ALA A 51 0.76 -15.16 -10.80
CA ALA A 51 -0.32 -15.88 -11.47
C ALA A 51 -0.53 -15.43 -12.93
N CYS A 52 -0.03 -14.25 -13.31
CA CYS A 52 -0.19 -13.70 -14.65
C CYS A 52 0.79 -14.35 -15.64
N HIS A 53 0.27 -14.83 -16.77
CA HIS A 53 1.09 -15.43 -17.83
C HIS A 53 1.93 -14.41 -18.60
N GLY A 54 1.48 -13.15 -18.66
CA GLY A 54 2.22 -12.07 -19.32
C GLY A 54 2.36 -12.22 -20.84
N ASP A 55 1.44 -12.93 -21.49
CA ASP A 55 1.39 -13.13 -22.94
C ASP A 55 0.17 -12.44 -23.58
N ASP A 56 -0.06 -12.65 -24.88
CA ASP A 56 -1.13 -12.00 -25.65
C ASP A 56 -2.54 -12.57 -25.37
N ARG A 57 -2.72 -13.33 -24.28
CA ARG A 57 -4.02 -13.93 -23.92
C ARG A 57 -4.89 -12.93 -23.15
N PRO A 58 -6.23 -13.02 -23.28
CA PRO A 58 -7.15 -12.16 -22.54
C PRO A 58 -7.28 -12.56 -21.06
N ASP A 59 -6.85 -13.75 -20.67
CA ASP A 59 -6.95 -14.28 -19.31
C ASP A 59 -5.90 -13.61 -18.40
N CYS A 60 -6.30 -12.55 -17.68
CA CYS A 60 -5.41 -11.76 -16.83
C CYS A 60 -5.91 -11.74 -15.37
N PRO A 61 -5.36 -12.59 -14.48
CA PRO A 61 -5.77 -12.65 -13.08
C PRO A 61 -5.65 -11.33 -12.31
N ILE A 62 -4.77 -10.42 -12.75
CA ILE A 62 -4.63 -9.07 -12.17
C ILE A 62 -5.90 -8.25 -12.43
N LEU A 63 -6.45 -8.28 -13.63
CA LEU A 63 -7.65 -7.53 -14.00
C LEU A 63 -8.89 -8.14 -13.36
N ASP A 64 -8.95 -9.47 -13.27
CA ASP A 64 -10.07 -10.17 -12.62
C ASP A 64 -10.19 -9.81 -11.13
N ASP A 65 -9.06 -9.79 -10.39
CA ASP A 65 -9.03 -9.43 -8.97
C ASP A 65 -9.36 -7.94 -8.74
N ILE A 66 -8.81 -7.04 -9.56
CA ILE A 66 -9.08 -5.60 -9.47
C ILE A 66 -10.54 -5.27 -9.83
N ALA A 67 -11.15 -6.02 -10.76
CA ALA A 67 -12.56 -5.88 -11.10
C ALA A 67 -13.51 -6.42 -10.01
N GLY A 68 -12.98 -7.01 -8.93
CA GLY A 68 -13.77 -7.65 -7.88
C GLY A 68 -14.37 -8.98 -8.30
N ALA A 69 -13.92 -9.56 -9.43
CA ALA A 69 -14.36 -10.86 -9.91
C ALA A 69 -13.59 -11.97 -9.16
N VAL A 70 -13.96 -12.19 -7.90
CA VAL A 70 -13.56 -13.43 -7.22
C VAL A 70 -14.35 -14.58 -7.85
N LEU A 71 -13.77 -15.23 -8.85
CA LEU A 71 -14.19 -16.58 -9.24
C LEU A 71 -13.12 -17.58 -8.81
N PRO A 72 -13.36 -18.37 -7.76
CA PRO A 72 -12.51 -19.50 -7.45
C PRO A 72 -12.89 -20.64 -8.40
N SER A 73 -12.24 -20.72 -9.55
CA SER A 73 -12.00 -21.99 -10.25
C SER A 73 -11.32 -21.75 -11.59
N GLY A 74 -10.19 -22.43 -11.81
CA GLY A 74 -9.59 -22.64 -13.12
C GLY A 74 -10.49 -23.44 -14.06
N LYS A 75 -11.53 -22.79 -14.58
CA LYS A 75 -12.23 -23.23 -15.78
C LYS A 75 -12.10 -22.15 -16.83
N VAL A 76 -11.37 -22.50 -17.90
CA VAL A 76 -11.45 -21.81 -19.19
C VAL A 76 -12.92 -21.76 -19.58
N VAL A 77 -13.48 -20.56 -19.69
CA VAL A 77 -14.74 -20.36 -20.41
C VAL A 77 -14.38 -20.52 -21.89
N PRO A 78 -14.91 -21.53 -22.60
CA PRO A 78 -14.67 -21.61 -24.03
C PRO A 78 -15.32 -20.37 -24.65
N ALA A 79 -14.51 -19.57 -25.36
CA ALA A 79 -14.99 -18.49 -26.20
C ALA A 79 -16.00 -19.08 -27.19
N GLN A 80 -17.28 -18.82 -26.96
CA GLN A 80 -18.36 -19.25 -27.84
C GLN A 80 -18.38 -18.34 -29.07
N VAL A 81 -17.89 -18.86 -30.21
CA VAL A 81 -18.45 -18.65 -31.55
C VAL A 81 -18.38 -19.97 -32.30
#